data_AF-A0A951K1V5-F1
#
_entry.id   AF-A0A951K1V5-F1
#
_cell.length_a   1.000
_cell.length_b   1.000
_cell.length_c   1.000
_cell.angle_alpha   90.00
_cell.angle_beta   90.00
_cell.angle_gamma   90.00
#
_symmetry.space_group_name_H-M   'P 1'
#
loop_
_entity.id
_entity.type
_entity.pdbx_description
1 polymer ?
#
loop_
_entity_poly.entity_id
_entity_poly.type
_entity_poly.pdbx_seq_one_letter_code
_entity_poly.pdbx_strand_id
1 'polypeptide(L)'
;MDARDFFGYKNPDEEPGKPDPDDGTDAEGPPLFEDAVTLDDPETLKRIDPENMLGQTGELPRQLAHARRVAAGIELPERLGDVDAILVLAMGGSAIGAELVAAAAGSRLRVPLIVHRDYELPAWAGERTLVIASSHSGETVETLSGFK
;
A
#
# COMPACT_ATOMS: atom_id res chain seq x y z
N MET A 1 36.01 9.45 11.55
CA MET A 1 34.65 9.87 11.92
C MET A 1 34.30 9.07 13.15
N ASP A 2 34.16 9.73 14.30
CA ASP A 2 33.78 9.05 15.54
C ASP A 2 32.33 8.57 15.40
N ALA A 3 32.01 7.39 15.93
CA ALA A 3 30.64 6.88 15.96
C ALA A 3 29.70 7.89 16.65
N ARG A 4 30.22 8.70 17.58
CA ARG A 4 29.45 9.71 18.31
C ARG A 4 28.99 10.88 17.44
N ASP A 5 29.81 11.31 16.49
CA ASP A 5 29.45 12.38 15.53
C ASP A 5 28.33 11.94 14.59
N PHE A 6 28.27 10.64 14.26
CA PHE A 6 27.25 10.07 13.37
C PHE A 6 25.85 10.09 14.01
N PHE A 7 25.76 9.97 15.34
CA PHE A 7 24.51 9.96 16.10
C PHE A 7 24.14 11.33 16.70
N GLY A 8 24.94 12.37 16.46
CA GLY A 8 24.58 13.74 16.83
C GLY A 8 24.75 14.11 18.31
N TYR A 9 25.60 13.39 19.05
CA TYR A 9 25.87 13.71 20.46
C TYR A 9 26.60 15.06 20.60
N LYS A 10 26.14 15.92 21.51
CA LYS A 10 26.68 17.27 21.73
C LYS A 10 27.68 17.32 22.87
N ASN A 11 27.55 16.43 23.85
CA ASN A 11 28.41 16.38 25.03
C ASN A 11 29.12 15.01 25.16
N PRO A 12 30.36 14.99 25.71
CA PRO A 12 31.14 13.75 25.85
C PRO A 12 30.52 12.74 26.82
N ASP A 13 29.66 13.21 27.72
CA ASP A 13 29.05 12.42 28.79
C ASP A 13 27.64 11.93 28.41
N GLU A 14 27.15 12.25 27.20
CA GLU A 14 25.85 11.76 26.73
C GLU A 14 25.88 10.24 26.54
N GLU A 15 25.03 9.56 27.32
CA GLU A 15 24.80 8.12 27.18
C GLU A 15 23.78 7.86 26.06
N PRO A 16 24.06 6.92 25.15
CA PRO A 16 23.13 6.56 24.09
C PRO A 16 21.75 6.14 24.62
N GLY A 17 20.71 6.85 24.18
CA GLY A 17 19.31 6.55 24.52
C GLY A 17 18.77 7.29 25.75
N LYS A 18 19.57 8.10 26.45
CA LYS A 18 19.04 9.02 27.47
C LYS A 18 18.52 10.31 26.81
N PRO A 19 17.31 10.77 27.16
CA PRO A 19 16.79 12.06 26.68
C PRO A 19 17.70 13.20 27.16
N ASP A 20 17.99 14.17 26.29
CA ASP A 20 18.62 15.42 26.68
C ASP A 20 17.61 16.24 27.51
N PRO A 21 17.89 16.55 28.78
CA PRO A 21 16.94 17.24 29.65
C PRO A 21 16.66 18.70 29.21
N ASP A 22 17.44 19.27 28.31
CA ASP A 22 17.33 20.67 27.84
C ASP A 22 16.79 20.79 26.40
N ASP A 23 16.38 19.67 25.78
CA ASP A 23 15.98 19.57 24.38
C ASP A 23 14.57 20.17 24.11
N GLY A 24 13.75 20.35 25.15
CA GLY A 24 12.45 21.03 25.04
C GLY A 24 11.39 20.28 24.22
N THR A 25 11.68 19.07 23.72
CA THR A 25 10.67 18.13 23.25
C THR A 25 10.13 17.36 24.45
N ASP A 26 8.81 17.27 24.53
CA ASP A 26 8.13 16.48 25.55
C ASP A 26 8.55 15.00 25.40
N ALA A 27 9.49 14.57 26.24
CA ALA A 27 9.68 13.27 26.88
C ALA A 27 9.02 12.00 26.26
N GLU A 28 9.16 11.73 24.97
CA GLU A 28 8.90 10.38 24.44
C GLU A 28 10.20 9.76 23.90
N GLY A 29 11.03 9.31 24.84
CA GLY A 29 12.04 8.29 24.55
C GLY A 29 11.37 7.00 24.04
N PRO A 30 12.12 6.07 23.43
CA PRO A 30 11.55 4.79 23.01
C PRO A 30 10.89 4.09 24.22
N PRO A 31 9.72 3.43 24.03
CA PRO A 31 8.98 2.82 25.11
C PRO A 31 9.86 1.87 25.91
N LEU A 32 9.80 1.96 27.24
CA LEU A 32 10.57 1.07 28.11
C LEU A 32 9.98 -0.34 28.02
N PHE A 33 10.77 -1.36 28.37
CA PHE A 33 10.30 -2.75 28.33
C PHE A 33 9.08 -2.98 29.24
N GLU A 34 8.94 -2.18 30.30
CA GLU A 34 7.79 -2.17 31.20
C GLU A 34 6.52 -1.58 30.58
N ASP A 35 6.66 -0.76 29.52
CA ASP A 35 5.55 -0.23 28.71
C ASP A 35 5.16 -1.16 27.55
N ALA A 36 5.90 -2.25 27.35
CA ALA A 36 5.68 -3.18 26.25
C ALA A 36 4.35 -3.93 26.42
N VAL A 37 3.54 -3.90 25.38
CA VAL A 37 2.25 -4.58 25.34
C VAL A 37 2.44 -6.06 25.01
N THR A 38 1.90 -6.95 25.82
CA THR A 38 1.91 -8.40 25.55
C THR A 38 0.89 -8.74 24.46
N LEU A 39 1.35 -9.30 23.34
CA LEU A 39 0.50 -9.68 22.20
C LEU A 39 -0.18 -11.06 22.36
N ASP A 40 0.14 -11.80 23.42
CA ASP A 40 -0.47 -13.11 23.72
C ASP A 40 -1.86 -13.01 24.36
N ASP A 41 -2.31 -11.80 24.71
CA ASP A 41 -3.65 -11.55 25.24
C ASP A 41 -4.60 -11.06 24.13
N PRO A 42 -5.63 -11.84 23.76
CA PRO A 42 -6.60 -11.45 22.73
C PRO A 42 -7.38 -10.17 23.03
N GLU A 43 -7.63 -9.87 24.31
CA GLU A 43 -8.36 -8.65 24.68
C GLU A 43 -7.48 -7.41 24.51
N THR A 44 -6.20 -7.52 24.87
CA THR A 44 -5.19 -6.52 24.58
C THR A 44 -5.04 -6.28 23.07
N LEU A 45 -4.96 -7.35 22.26
CA LEU A 45 -4.89 -7.23 20.79
C LEU A 45 -6.08 -6.46 20.22
N LYS A 46 -7.31 -6.79 20.63
CA LYS A 46 -8.52 -6.06 20.18
C LYS A 46 -8.51 -4.59 20.58
N ARG A 47 -7.97 -4.28 21.76
CA ARG A 47 -7.90 -2.89 22.25
C ARG A 47 -6.91 -2.05 21.46
N ILE A 48 -5.77 -2.62 21.07
CA ILE A 48 -4.71 -1.89 20.34
C ILE A 48 -4.88 -1.91 18.82
N ASP A 49 -5.71 -2.82 18.28
CA ASP A 49 -6.10 -2.91 16.87
C ASP A 49 -7.57 -2.49 16.68
N PRO A 50 -7.92 -1.20 16.90
CA PRO A 50 -9.30 -0.73 16.84
C PRO A 50 -9.92 -0.87 15.44
N GLU A 51 -9.10 -0.92 14.39
CA GLU A 51 -9.53 -1.12 13.00
C GLU A 51 -9.59 -2.59 12.57
N ASN A 52 -9.22 -3.51 13.48
CA ASN A 52 -9.27 -4.95 13.28
C ASN A 52 -8.45 -5.42 12.05
N MET A 53 -7.27 -4.82 11.84
CA MET A 53 -6.35 -5.19 10.77
C MET A 53 -5.93 -6.66 10.85
N LEU A 54 -5.78 -7.21 12.06
CA LEU A 54 -5.48 -8.63 12.25
C LEU A 54 -6.61 -9.51 11.70
N GLY A 55 -7.86 -9.17 12.00
CA GLY A 55 -9.03 -9.86 11.48
C GLY A 55 -9.15 -9.74 9.96
N GLN A 56 -8.94 -8.54 9.42
CA GLN A 56 -8.94 -8.30 7.98
C GLN A 56 -7.87 -9.14 7.25
N THR A 57 -6.67 -9.23 7.82
CA THR A 57 -5.58 -10.06 7.29
C THR A 57 -5.95 -11.55 7.33
N GLY A 58 -6.53 -12.02 8.44
CA GLY A 58 -7.00 -13.39 8.58
C GLY A 58 -8.10 -13.79 7.59
N GLU A 59 -8.87 -12.83 7.09
CA GLU A 59 -9.97 -13.04 6.16
C GLU A 59 -9.52 -13.11 4.69
N LEU A 60 -8.27 -12.79 4.39
CA LEU A 60 -7.71 -12.77 3.03
C LEU A 60 -8.03 -14.03 2.19
N PRO A 61 -7.94 -15.28 2.72
CA PRO A 61 -8.30 -16.46 1.93
C PRO A 61 -9.75 -16.45 1.44
N ARG A 62 -10.69 -15.98 2.27
CA ARG A 62 -12.10 -15.87 1.91
C ARG A 62 -12.34 -14.72 0.93
N GLN A 63 -11.65 -13.59 1.11
CA GLN A 63 -11.69 -12.47 0.15
C GLN A 63 -11.22 -12.92 -1.24
N LEU A 64 -10.12 -13.67 -1.34
CA LEU A 64 -9.63 -14.21 -2.61
C LEU A 64 -10.61 -15.21 -3.23
N ALA A 65 -11.19 -16.11 -2.43
CA ALA A 65 -12.20 -17.05 -2.90
C ALA A 65 -13.47 -16.34 -3.41
N HIS A 66 -13.88 -15.26 -2.74
CA HIS A 66 -14.96 -14.41 -3.19
C HIS A 66 -14.62 -13.68 -4.50
N ALA A 67 -13.47 -13.01 -4.57
CA ALA A 67 -13.00 -12.31 -5.77
C ALA A 67 -12.93 -13.24 -6.98
N ARG A 68 -12.46 -14.47 -6.81
CA ARG A 68 -12.45 -15.49 -7.88
C ARG A 68 -13.85 -15.84 -8.38
N ARG A 69 -14.83 -15.98 -7.48
CA ARG A 69 -16.22 -16.26 -7.86
C ARG A 69 -16.85 -15.10 -8.62
N VAL A 70 -16.61 -13.87 -8.16
CA VAL A 70 -17.05 -12.65 -8.86
C VAL A 70 -16.44 -12.62 -10.26
N ALA A 71 -15.12 -12.77 -10.37
CA ALA A 71 -14.42 -12.76 -11.65
C ALA A 71 -14.92 -13.84 -12.63
N ALA A 72 -15.24 -15.04 -12.14
CA ALA A 72 -15.77 -16.13 -12.96
C ALA A 72 -17.18 -15.85 -13.53
N GLY A 73 -17.92 -14.91 -12.94
CA GLY A 73 -19.24 -14.50 -13.41
C GLY A 73 -19.24 -13.29 -14.34
N ILE A 74 -18.07 -12.70 -14.63
CA ILE A 74 -17.97 -11.53 -15.50
C ILE A 74 -17.92 -11.97 -16.96
N GLU A 75 -18.88 -11.52 -17.76
CA GLU A 75 -18.81 -11.58 -19.21
C GLU A 75 -18.05 -10.37 -19.73
N LEU A 76 -16.94 -10.60 -20.44
CA LEU A 76 -16.14 -9.53 -21.02
C LEU A 76 -16.65 -9.18 -22.42
N PRO A 77 -16.88 -7.90 -22.73
CA PRO A 77 -17.24 -7.46 -24.07
C PRO A 77 -16.16 -7.83 -25.10
N GLU A 78 -16.56 -8.28 -26.30
CA GLU A 78 -15.63 -8.67 -27.38
C GLU A 78 -14.63 -7.56 -27.74
N ARG A 79 -15.06 -6.29 -27.66
CA ARG A 79 -14.21 -5.12 -27.93
C ARG A 79 -12.95 -5.05 -27.06
N LEU A 80 -12.93 -5.71 -25.90
CA LEU A 80 -11.74 -5.78 -25.04
C LEU A 80 -10.66 -6.73 -25.57
N GLY A 81 -10.98 -7.55 -26.57
CA GLY A 81 -10.02 -8.42 -27.23
C GLY A 81 -9.07 -7.70 -28.19
N ASP A 82 -9.39 -6.47 -28.59
CA ASP A 82 -8.69 -5.68 -29.60
C ASP A 82 -8.19 -4.35 -29.03
N VAL A 83 -7.33 -4.43 -28.02
CA VAL A 83 -6.67 -3.29 -27.36
C VAL A 83 -5.18 -3.37 -27.56
N ASP A 84 -4.49 -2.23 -27.50
CA ASP A 84 -3.03 -2.13 -27.71
C ASP A 84 -2.24 -2.05 -26.40
N ALA A 85 -2.91 -1.66 -25.31
CA ALA A 85 -2.34 -1.55 -23.97
C ALA A 85 -3.42 -1.67 -22.89
N ILE A 86 -3.01 -2.14 -21.71
CA ILE A 86 -3.80 -2.09 -20.48
C ILE A 86 -3.16 -1.04 -19.57
N LEU A 87 -3.93 -0.03 -19.18
CA LEU A 87 -3.50 1.03 -18.28
C LEU A 87 -4.28 0.94 -16.97
N VAL A 88 -3.59 0.70 -15.86
CA VAL A 88 -4.20 0.63 -14.53
C VAL A 88 -3.94 1.93 -13.79
N LEU A 89 -5.00 2.71 -13.53
CA LEU A 89 -4.93 3.92 -12.71
C LEU A 89 -5.12 3.50 -11.25
N ALA A 90 -4.05 3.56 -10.45
CA ALA A 90 -4.09 3.07 -9.08
C ALA A 90 -2.99 3.66 -8.22
N MET A 91 -3.29 3.88 -6.94
CA MET A 91 -2.33 4.31 -5.91
C MET A 91 -2.24 3.28 -4.78
N GLY A 92 -1.14 3.33 -4.01
CA GLY A 92 -0.95 2.54 -2.80
C GLY A 92 -1.22 1.04 -2.99
N GLY A 93 -2.03 0.45 -2.10
CA GLY A 93 -2.37 -0.98 -2.14
C GLY A 93 -3.00 -1.45 -3.45
N SER A 94 -3.83 -0.61 -4.10
CA SER A 94 -4.40 -0.93 -5.41
C SER A 94 -3.33 -1.08 -6.48
N ALA A 95 -2.31 -0.22 -6.44
CA ALA A 95 -1.19 -0.27 -7.37
C ALA A 95 -0.32 -1.51 -7.13
N ILE A 96 -0.13 -1.90 -5.87
CA ILE A 96 0.59 -3.13 -5.50
C ILE A 96 -0.12 -4.36 -6.08
N GLY A 97 -1.45 -4.42 -5.99
CA GLY A 97 -2.24 -5.50 -6.59
C GLY A 97 -2.06 -5.58 -8.11
N ALA A 98 -2.06 -4.43 -8.80
CA ALA A 98 -1.83 -4.36 -10.24
C ALA A 98 -0.40 -4.79 -10.63
N GLU A 99 0.60 -4.39 -9.87
CA GLU A 99 2.00 -4.80 -10.06
C GLU A 99 2.19 -6.30 -9.84
N LEU A 100 1.50 -6.89 -8.85
CA LEU A 100 1.52 -8.33 -8.65
C LEU A 100 0.95 -9.07 -9.88
N VAL A 101 -0.13 -8.58 -10.47
CA VAL A 101 -0.68 -9.14 -11.71
C VAL A 101 0.31 -9.00 -12.87
N ALA A 102 0.93 -7.82 -13.02
CA ALA A 102 1.93 -7.58 -14.04
C ALA A 102 3.12 -8.53 -13.91
N ALA A 103 3.61 -8.75 -12.68
CA ALA A 103 4.72 -9.67 -12.41
C ALA A 103 4.33 -11.14 -12.65
N ALA A 104 3.13 -11.55 -12.24
CA ALA A 104 2.70 -12.94 -12.31
C ALA A 104 2.24 -13.38 -13.71
N ALA A 105 1.61 -12.46 -14.47
CA ALA A 105 0.95 -12.77 -15.74
C ALA A 105 1.46 -11.96 -16.93
N GLY A 106 2.30 -10.94 -16.72
CA GLY A 106 2.73 -10.01 -17.77
C GLY A 106 3.36 -10.70 -18.99
N SER A 107 4.16 -11.75 -18.77
CA SER A 107 4.78 -12.54 -19.84
C SER A 107 3.78 -13.33 -20.71
N ARG A 108 2.53 -13.47 -20.26
CA ARG A 108 1.44 -14.15 -20.96
C ARG A 108 0.46 -13.17 -21.60
N LEU A 109 0.56 -11.88 -21.30
CA LEU A 109 -0.29 -10.86 -21.90
C LEU A 109 0.18 -10.59 -23.34
N ARG A 110 -0.78 -10.38 -24.24
CA ARG A 110 -0.51 -10.02 -25.64
C ARG A 110 -0.12 -8.55 -25.81
N VAL A 111 -0.43 -7.74 -24.80
CA VAL A 111 -0.21 -6.29 -24.76
C VAL A 111 0.38 -5.88 -23.42
N PRO A 112 1.12 -4.77 -23.36
CA PRO A 112 1.67 -4.28 -22.09
C PRO A 112 0.57 -3.95 -21.09
N LEU A 113 0.85 -4.25 -19.81
CA LEU A 113 0.11 -3.74 -18.66
C LEU A 113 0.98 -2.71 -17.95
N ILE A 114 0.47 -1.49 -17.86
CA ILE A 114 1.17 -0.34 -17.29
C ILE A 114 0.38 0.14 -16.07
N VAL A 115 1.06 0.29 -14.94
CA VAL A 115 0.48 0.88 -13.73
C VAL A 115 0.81 2.37 -13.72
N HIS A 116 -0.21 3.21 -13.73
CA HIS A 116 -0.11 4.66 -13.72
C HIS A 116 -0.48 5.19 -12.33
N ARG A 117 0.49 5.87 -11.72
CA ARG A 117 0.45 6.37 -10.34
C ARG A 117 0.47 7.89 -10.30
N ASP A 118 -0.09 8.52 -11.31
CA ASP A 118 -0.06 9.96 -11.51
C ASP A 118 -1.47 10.46 -11.86
N TYR A 119 -1.59 11.77 -11.98
CA TYR A 119 -2.80 12.43 -12.44
C TYR A 119 -2.97 12.29 -13.95
N GLU A 120 -4.23 12.47 -14.38
CA GLU A 120 -4.67 12.44 -15.77
C GLU A 120 -4.30 11.14 -16.51
N LEU A 121 -4.69 11.04 -17.78
CA LEU A 121 -4.21 9.97 -18.64
C LEU A 121 -2.88 10.38 -19.28
N PRO A 122 -1.92 9.45 -19.41
CA PRO A 122 -0.71 9.73 -20.16
C PRO A 122 -1.07 9.99 -21.63
N ALA A 123 -0.34 10.90 -22.29
CA ALA A 123 -0.68 11.38 -23.64
C ALA A 123 -0.74 10.30 -24.74
N TRP A 124 -0.15 9.13 -24.50
CA TRP A 124 -0.22 7.99 -25.44
C TRP A 124 -1.51 7.17 -25.30
N ALA A 125 -2.26 7.32 -24.19
CA ALA A 125 -3.51 6.63 -23.99
C ALA A 125 -4.55 7.14 -25.00
N GLY A 126 -5.21 6.22 -25.69
CA GLY A 126 -6.16 6.54 -26.75
C GLY A 126 -7.28 5.51 -26.83
N GLU A 127 -8.04 5.53 -27.93
CA GLU A 127 -9.27 4.73 -28.11
C GLU A 127 -9.06 3.21 -27.95
N ARG A 128 -7.84 2.74 -28.19
CA ARG A 128 -7.46 1.32 -28.08
C ARG A 128 -6.77 0.96 -26.76
N THR A 129 -6.81 1.85 -25.76
CA THR A 129 -6.28 1.58 -24.42
C THR A 129 -7.39 1.09 -23.49
N LEU A 130 -7.21 -0.08 -22.89
CA LEU A 130 -8.08 -0.55 -21.81
C LEU A 130 -7.66 0.13 -20.50
N VAL A 131 -8.47 1.08 -20.03
CA VAL A 131 -8.25 1.74 -18.74
C VAL A 131 -8.99 0.98 -17.63
N ILE A 132 -8.26 0.63 -16.57
CA ILE A 132 -8.80 0.03 -15.35
C ILE A 132 -8.50 0.99 -14.19
N ALA A 133 -9.53 1.63 -13.64
CA ALA A 133 -9.40 2.46 -12.45
C ALA A 133 -9.59 1.61 -11.19
N SER A 134 -8.59 1.58 -10.30
CA SER A 134 -8.63 0.77 -9.08
C SER A 134 -8.34 1.61 -7.84
N SER A 135 -9.37 1.84 -7.04
CA SER A 135 -9.32 2.62 -5.80
C SER A 135 -10.12 1.90 -4.72
N HIS A 136 -9.48 1.55 -3.60
CA HIS A 136 -10.18 0.98 -2.46
C HIS A 136 -11.20 1.95 -1.85
N SER A 137 -10.83 3.23 -1.74
CA SER A 137 -11.69 4.28 -1.16
C SER A 137 -12.76 4.79 -2.13
N GLY A 138 -12.63 4.54 -3.42
CA GLY A 138 -13.42 5.20 -4.47
C GLY A 138 -13.03 6.67 -4.74
N GLU A 139 -12.35 7.33 -3.80
CA GLU A 139 -12.11 8.79 -3.81
C GLU A 139 -10.66 9.19 -4.14
N THR A 140 -9.81 8.22 -4.53
CA THR A 140 -8.41 8.50 -4.88
C THR A 140 -8.34 9.48 -6.05
N VAL A 141 -7.90 10.71 -5.80
CA VAL A 141 -7.98 11.84 -6.74
C VAL A 141 -7.18 11.56 -8.01
N GLU A 142 -6.00 10.96 -7.89
CA GLU A 142 -5.15 10.55 -9.00
C GLU A 142 -5.91 9.60 -9.93
N THR A 143 -6.52 8.57 -9.36
CA THR A 143 -7.33 7.59 -10.09
C THR A 143 -8.55 8.24 -10.75
N LEU A 144 -9.24 9.13 -10.04
CA LEU A 144 -10.40 9.85 -10.56
C LEU A 144 -10.04 10.83 -11.68
N SER A 145 -8.86 11.45 -11.62
CA SER A 145 -8.43 12.43 -12.61
C SER A 145 -8.20 11.84 -14.00
N GLY A 146 -7.77 10.58 -14.10
CA GLY A 146 -7.66 9.87 -15.38
C GLY A 146 -8.92 9.10 -15.79
N PHE A 147 -9.94 9.01 -14.92
CA PHE A 147 -11.20 8.32 -15.23
C PHE A 147 -12.27 9.25 -15.84
N LYS A 148 -12.30 10.51 -15.38
CA LYS A 148 -13.26 11.54 -15.83
C LYS A 148 -13.02 11.92 -17.28
#